data_AF-A0A9P6XL24-F1
#
_entry.id   AF-A0A9P6XL24-F1
#
_cell.length_a   1.000
_cell.length_b   1.000
_cell.length_c   1.000
_cell.angle_alpha   90.00
_cell.angle_beta   90.00
_cell.angle_gamma   90.00
#
_symmetry.space_group_name_H-M   'P 1'
#
loop_
_entity.id
_entity.type
_entity.pdbx_description
1 polymer ?
#
loop_
_entity_poly.entity_id
_entity_poly.type
_entity_poly.pdbx_seq_one_letter_code
_entity_poly.pdbx_strand_id
1 'polypeptide(L)'
;MGGLQYASGLNDGTLLALLQIDGWQLLDPVKHGDTIRLHSRVVDKKASSKPDRGVVTFQRQCVKHDGTIAQEMTATLLYRRRTS
;
A
#
# COMPACT_ATOMS: atom_id res chain seq x y z
N MET A 1 -4.29 2.06 7.13
CA MET A 1 -4.77 2.62 5.83
C MET A 1 -5.48 1.62 4.91
N GLY A 2 -6.00 0.48 5.40
CA GLY A 2 -6.62 -0.55 4.54
C GLY A 2 -7.85 -0.07 3.78
N GLY A 3 -8.74 0.70 4.43
CA GLY A 3 -9.99 1.18 3.82
C GLY A 3 -9.79 2.10 2.61
N LEU A 4 -8.89 3.09 2.70
CA LEU A 4 -8.61 4.00 1.58
C LEU A 4 -7.97 3.26 0.39
N GLN A 5 -7.13 2.26 0.67
CA GLN A 5 -6.57 1.43 -0.40
C GLN A 5 -7.65 0.59 -1.08
N TYR A 6 -8.58 0.01 -0.30
CA TYR A 6 -9.71 -0.74 -0.85
C TYR A 6 -10.61 0.14 -1.72
N ALA A 7 -10.99 1.33 -1.21
CA ALA A 7 -11.84 2.27 -1.94
C ALA A 7 -11.21 2.81 -3.24
N SER A 8 -9.89 2.74 -3.41
CA SER A 8 -9.21 3.19 -4.63
C SER A 8 -9.42 2.28 -5.85
N GLY A 9 -9.88 1.05 -5.66
CA GLY A 9 -10.02 0.04 -6.72
C GLY A 9 -8.70 -0.53 -7.27
N LEU A 10 -7.54 -0.06 -6.80
CA LEU A 10 -6.22 -0.50 -7.28
C LEU A 10 -5.98 -2.01 -7.13
N ASN A 11 -6.62 -2.62 -6.13
CA ASN A 11 -6.45 -4.03 -5.81
C ASN A 11 -7.49 -4.93 -6.49
N ASP A 12 -8.48 -4.35 -7.17
CA ASP A 12 -9.68 -5.05 -7.60
C ASP A 12 -9.33 -6.15 -8.60
N GLY A 13 -9.74 -7.37 -8.27
CA GLY A 13 -9.49 -8.55 -9.10
C GLY A 13 -8.02 -8.88 -9.32
N THR A 14 -7.06 -8.26 -8.63
CA THR A 14 -5.63 -8.51 -8.84
C THR A 14 -4.85 -8.76 -7.57
N LEU A 15 -5.25 -8.22 -6.43
CA LEU A 15 -4.57 -8.51 -5.16
C LEU A 15 -4.81 -9.97 -4.75
N LEU A 16 -3.73 -10.70 -4.49
CA LEU A 16 -3.76 -12.10 -4.06
C LEU A 16 -3.45 -12.25 -2.57
N ALA A 17 -2.47 -11.48 -2.06
CA ALA A 17 -2.07 -11.54 -0.66
C ALA A 17 -1.31 -10.28 -0.22
N LEU A 18 -1.44 -9.94 1.06
CA LEU A 18 -0.47 -9.11 1.78
C LEU A 18 0.61 -10.06 2.33
N LEU A 19 1.84 -9.90 1.88
CA LEU A 19 2.96 -10.76 2.30
C LEU A 19 3.67 -10.23 3.54
N GLN A 20 3.85 -8.90 3.61
CA GLN A 20 4.58 -8.27 4.71
C GLN A 20 4.14 -6.82 4.89
N ILE A 21 4.10 -6.38 6.15
CA ILE A 21 4.17 -4.97 6.55
C ILE A 21 5.45 -4.82 7.35
N ASP A 22 6.25 -3.82 7.02
CA ASP A 22 7.55 -3.58 7.64
C ASP A 22 7.74 -2.10 7.99
N GLY A 23 8.47 -1.86 9.07
CA GLY A 23 8.80 -0.51 9.55
C GLY A 23 7.59 0.39 9.78
N TRP A 24 6.45 -0.16 10.22
CA TRP A 24 5.25 0.66 10.43
C TRP A 24 5.42 1.58 11.64
N GLN A 25 5.45 2.88 11.38
CA GLN A 25 5.53 3.93 12.40
C GLN A 25 4.23 4.74 12.47
N LEU A 26 3.82 5.06 13.70
CA LEU A 26 2.70 5.93 14.03
C LEU A 26 3.27 7.27 14.51
N LEU A 27 3.48 8.19 13.58
CA LEU A 27 4.23 9.43 13.80
C LEU A 27 3.38 10.55 14.41
N ASP A 28 2.10 10.62 14.05
CA ASP A 28 1.17 11.64 14.53
C ASP A 28 -0.27 11.08 14.58
N PRO A 29 -1.07 11.42 15.60
CA PRO A 29 -2.43 10.89 15.72
C PRO A 29 -3.39 11.53 14.70
N VAL A 30 -4.13 10.70 13.97
CA VAL A 30 -5.27 11.15 13.15
C VAL A 30 -6.48 11.37 14.06
N LYS A 31 -7.13 12.53 13.95
CA LYS A 31 -8.30 12.92 14.75
C LYS A 31 -9.55 13.02 13.89
N HIS A 32 -10.71 13.04 14.54
CA HIS A 32 -11.96 13.33 13.85
C HIS A 32 -11.90 14.71 13.18
N GLY A 33 -12.41 14.80 11.94
CA GLY A 33 -12.32 16.00 11.12
C GLY A 33 -11.07 16.08 10.24
N ASP A 34 -10.04 15.27 10.49
CA ASP A 34 -8.86 15.23 9.61
C ASP A 34 -9.22 14.68 8.24
N THR A 35 -8.85 15.41 7.21
CA THR A 35 -8.75 14.86 5.85
C THR A 35 -7.37 14.24 5.66
N ILE A 36 -7.33 12.97 5.27
CA ILE A 36 -6.10 12.21 5.01
C ILE A 36 -6.02 11.75 3.57
N ARG A 37 -4.79 11.62 3.06
CA ARG A 37 -4.46 11.08 1.73
C ARG A 37 -3.46 9.94 1.90
N LEU A 38 -3.59 8.90 1.07
CA LEU A 38 -2.59 7.84 1.00
C LEU A 38 -1.66 8.11 -0.16
N HIS A 39 -0.39 8.35 0.14
CA HIS A 39 0.67 8.35 -0.87
C HIS A 39 1.29 6.95 -0.90
N SER A 40 1.27 6.31 -2.07
CA SER A 40 1.78 4.95 -2.24
C SER A 40 2.71 4.91 -3.45
N ARG A 41 4.00 4.66 -3.20
CA ARG A 41 5.06 4.60 -4.22
C ARG A 41 5.54 3.17 -4.37
N VAL A 42 5.55 2.65 -5.59
CA VAL A 42 6.23 1.38 -5.89
C VAL A 42 7.72 1.58 -5.73
N VAL A 43 8.36 0.77 -4.88
CA VAL A 43 9.81 0.81 -4.64
C VAL A 43 10.54 -0.42 -5.14
N ASP A 44 9.82 -1.55 -5.31
CA ASP A 44 10.37 -2.77 -5.91
C ASP A 44 9.29 -3.59 -6.63
N LYS A 45 9.70 -4.38 -7.61
CA LYS A 45 8.87 -5.34 -8.34
C LYS A 45 9.68 -6.61 -8.63
N LYS A 46 9.16 -7.77 -8.22
CA LYS A 46 9.81 -9.06 -8.41
C LYS A 46 8.87 -10.07 -9.04
N ALA A 47 9.31 -10.71 -10.12
CA ALA A 47 8.61 -11.87 -10.67
C ALA A 47 8.67 -13.04 -9.67
N SER A 48 7.56 -13.77 -9.52
CA SER A 48 7.58 -15.01 -8.74
C SER A 48 7.94 -16.20 -9.64
N SER A 49 8.26 -17.35 -9.05
CA SER A 49 8.46 -18.60 -9.79
C SER A 49 7.21 -19.05 -10.54
N LYS A 50 6.02 -18.65 -10.08
CA LYS A 50 4.75 -18.90 -10.80
C LYS A 50 4.49 -17.75 -11.79
N PRO A 51 4.27 -18.03 -13.08
CA PRO A 51 4.17 -17.00 -14.11
C PRO A 51 2.93 -16.11 -13.97
N ASP A 52 1.87 -16.61 -13.33
CA ASP A 52 0.58 -15.95 -13.14
C ASP A 52 0.57 -14.87 -12.04
N ARG A 53 1.69 -14.67 -11.33
CA ARG A 53 1.76 -13.73 -10.19
C ARG A 53 3.15 -13.13 -9.97
N GLY A 54 3.18 -12.00 -9.28
CA GLY A 54 4.40 -11.26 -8.95
C GLY A 54 4.24 -10.44 -7.67
N VAL A 55 5.37 -10.07 -7.08
CA VAL A 55 5.43 -9.30 -5.84
C VAL A 55 5.71 -7.84 -6.17
N VAL A 56 5.00 -6.93 -5.51
CA VAL A 56 5.23 -5.49 -5.58
C VAL A 56 5.37 -4.94 -4.17
N THR A 57 6.44 -4.19 -3.94
CA THR A 57 6.71 -3.53 -2.66
C THR A 57 6.41 -2.04 -2.79
N PHE A 58 5.66 -1.50 -1.83
CA PHE A 58 5.28 -0.10 -1.78
C PHE A 58 5.84 0.56 -0.53
N GLN A 59 6.38 1.77 -0.67
CA GLN A 59 6.48 2.72 0.43
C GLN A 59 5.16 3.48 0.53
N ARG A 60 4.61 3.58 1.74
CA ARG A 60 3.32 4.23 1.99
C ARG A 60 3.41 5.27 3.07
N GLN A 61 2.71 6.37 2.84
CA GLN A 61 2.56 7.46 3.80
C GLN A 61 1.09 7.87 3.89
N CYS A 62 0.58 7.97 5.12
CA CYS A 62 -0.68 8.62 5.43
C CYS A 62 -0.38 10.10 5.69
N VAL A 63 -0.86 10.98 4.82
CA VAL A 63 -0.56 12.41 4.85
C VAL A 63 -1.83 13.17 5.20
N LYS A 64 -1.78 14.00 6.24
CA LYS A 64 -2.87 14.89 6.64
C LYS A 64 -3.01 16.07 5.66
N HIS A 65 -4.06 16.84 5.81
CA HIS A 65 -4.37 17.98 4.96
C HIS A 65 -3.30 19.09 4.99
N ASP A 66 -2.61 19.25 6.12
CA ASP A 66 -1.50 20.17 6.38
C ASP A 66 -0.13 19.67 5.89
N GLY A 67 -0.07 18.44 5.34
CA GLY A 67 1.16 17.82 4.86
C GLY A 67 1.91 17.00 5.92
N THR A 68 1.47 16.97 7.17
CA THR A 68 2.08 16.13 8.21
C THR A 68 1.87 14.65 7.87
N ILE A 69 2.93 13.85 8.00
CA ILE A 69 2.86 12.40 7.86
C ILE A 69 2.43 11.80 9.19
N ALA A 70 1.23 11.23 9.23
CA ALA A 70 0.69 10.59 10.42
C ALA A 70 1.19 9.15 10.59
N GLN A 71 1.41 8.44 9.48
CA GLN A 71 1.90 7.06 9.47
C GLN A 71 2.78 6.83 8.26
N GLU A 72 3.78 5.98 8.41
CA GLU A 72 4.57 5.48 7.30
C GLU A 72 4.90 3.99 7.47
N MET A 73 5.04 3.28 6.34
CA MET A 73 5.37 1.85 6.32
C MET A 73 5.87 1.42 4.94
N THR A 74 6.46 0.24 4.89
CA THR A 74 6.64 -0.53 3.66
C THR A 74 5.64 -1.69 3.63
N ALA A 75 4.98 -1.91 2.49
CA ALA A 75 4.02 -2.99 2.29
C ALA A 75 4.38 -3.83 1.06
N THR A 76 4.54 -5.13 1.27
CA THR A 76 4.86 -6.10 0.21
C THR A 76 3.63 -6.93 -0.10
N LEU A 77 3.17 -6.88 -1.35
CA LEU A 77 1.92 -7.49 -1.79
C LEU A 77 2.16 -8.40 -2.98
N LEU A 78 1.41 -9.49 -3.05
CA LEU A 78 1.38 -10.41 -4.18
C LEU A 78 0.19 -10.04 -5.07
N TYR A 79 0.45 -9.79 -6.35
CA TYR A 79 -0.57 -9.52 -7.36
C TYR A 79 -0.60 -10.60 -8.43
N ARG A 80 -1.80 -10.83 -8.95
CA ARG A 80 -2.03 -11.52 -10.22
C ARG A 80 -1.36 -10.72 -11.33
N ARG A 81 -0.64 -11.41 -12.20
CA ARG A 81 -0.11 -10.85 -13.44
C ARG A 81 -1.11 -11.10 -14.57
N ARG A 82 -1.19 -10.16 -15.51
CA ARG A 82 -1.86 -10.43 -16.79
C ARG A 82 -1.05 -11.49 -17.52
N THR A 83 -1.65 -12.65 -17.76
CA THR A 83 -1.06 -13.69 -18.60
C THR A 83 -1.14 -13.23 -20.04
N SER A 84 -0.01 -13.22 -20.73
CA SER A 84 0.05 -12.98 -22.18
C SER A 84 -0.54 -14.15 -22.96
#